data_AF-A0A257M9L2-F1
#
_entry.id   AF-A0A257M9L2-F1
#
_cell.length_a   1.000
_cell.length_b   1.000
_cell.length_c   1.000
_cell.angle_alpha   90.00
_cell.angle_beta   90.00
_cell.angle_gamma   90.00
#
_symmetry.space_group_name_H-M   'P 1'
#
loop_
_entity.id
_entity.type
_entity.pdbx_description
1 polymer ?
#
loop_
_entity_poly.entity_id
_entity_poly.type
_entity_poly.pdbx_seq_one_letter_code
_entity_poly.pdbx_strand_id
1 'polypeptide(L)' 'MATVEGLRGVMATGETIEECREDLIEVIEEWITIRLQRCLAIPDLDGCAVGVSQEPMAVV' A
#
# COMPACT_ATOMS: atom_id res chain seq x y z
N MET A 1 9.59 -15.09 -0.43
CA MET A 1 8.19 -14.71 -0.73
C MET A 1 7.57 -14.19 0.55
N ALA A 2 6.98 -13.00 0.50
CA ALA A 2 6.32 -12.34 1.61
C ALA A 2 4.95 -11.82 1.19
N THR A 3 4.02 -11.79 2.15
CA THR A 3 2.66 -11.25 2.02
C THR A 3 2.30 -10.49 3.29
N VAL A 4 1.40 -9.52 3.20
CA VAL A 4 0.93 -8.75 4.36
C VAL A 4 -0.51 -9.12 4.68
N GLU A 5 -0.76 -9.57 5.91
CA GLU A 5 -2.12 -9.84 6.38
C GLU A 5 -2.97 -8.56 6.30
N GLY A 6 -4.21 -8.69 5.82
CA GLY A 6 -5.10 -7.55 5.57
C GLY A 6 -4.93 -6.87 4.20
N LEU A 7 -3.76 -6.97 3.56
CA LEU A 7 -3.51 -6.39 2.23
C LEU A 7 -3.66 -7.44 1.12
N ARG A 8 -4.91 -7.79 0.79
CA ARG A 8 -5.18 -8.78 -0.28
C ARG A 8 -4.57 -8.35 -1.62
N GLY A 9 -3.78 -9.24 -2.21
CA GLY A 9 -3.11 -9.05 -3.49
C GLY A 9 -1.71 -8.45 -3.39
N VAL A 10 -1.25 -8.05 -2.20
CA VAL A 10 0.14 -7.63 -1.98
C VAL A 10 1.01 -8.87 -1.74
N MET A 11 2.01 -9.04 -2.58
CA MET A 11 3.05 -10.05 -2.41
C MET A 11 4.36 -9.58 -3.02
N ALA A 12 5.47 -10.05 -2.47
CA ALA A 12 6.81 -9.80 -3.03
C ALA A 12 7.70 -11.02 -2.89
N THR A 13 8.73 -11.10 -3.74
CA THR A 13 9.71 -12.18 -3.77
C THR A 13 11.07 -11.60 -4.14
N GLY A 14 12.08 -11.78 -3.28
CA GLY A 14 13.47 -11.46 -3.60
C GLY A 14 14.38 -12.67 -3.42
N GLU A 15 15.59 -12.60 -3.96
CA GLU A 15 16.66 -13.60 -3.81
C GLU A 15 17.23 -13.57 -2.39
N THR A 16 17.15 -12.42 -1.71
CA THR A 16 17.54 -12.22 -0.32
C THR A 16 16.39 -11.67 0.54
N ILE A 17 16.55 -11.69 1.87
CA ILE A 17 15.56 -11.11 2.80
C ILE A 17 15.49 -9.60 2.63
N GLU A 18 16.64 -8.96 2.44
CA GLU A 18 16.78 -7.52 2.24
C GLU A 18 16.05 -7.06 0.98
N GLU A 19 16.33 -7.70 -0.15
CA GLU A 19 15.66 -7.41 -1.42
C GLU A 19 14.15 -7.70 -1.33
N CYS A 20 13.75 -8.84 -0.77
CA CYS A 20 12.34 -9.16 -0.61
C CYS A 20 11.60 -8.15 0.28
N ARG A 21 12.31 -7.48 1.21
CA ARG A 21 11.76 -6.44 2.07
C ARG A 21 11.62 -5.12 1.33
N GLU A 22 12.60 -4.75 0.51
CA GLU A 22 12.54 -3.56 -0.36
C GLU A 22 11.41 -3.69 -1.39
N ASP A 23 11.33 -4.82 -2.09
CA ASP A 23 10.26 -5.11 -3.05
C ASP A 23 8.87 -5.09 -2.39
N LEU A 24 8.76 -5.60 -1.16
CA LEU A 24 7.48 -5.61 -0.44
C LEU A 24 7.01 -4.18 -0.13
N ILE A 25 7.94 -3.28 0.21
CA ILE A 25 7.62 -1.87 0.47
C ILE A 25 7.12 -1.22 -0.81
N GLU A 26 7.82 -1.40 -1.94
CA GLU A 26 7.43 -0.83 -3.24
C GLU A 26 6.03 -1.30 -3.67
N VAL A 27 5.75 -2.60 -3.59
CA VAL A 27 4.45 -3.16 -3.94
C VAL A 27 3.33 -2.61 -3.04
N ILE A 28 3.60 -2.36 -1.75
CA ILE A 28 2.63 -1.73 -0.85
C ILE A 28 2.34 -0.29 -1.28
N GLU A 29 3.34 0.48 -1.64
CA GLU A 29 3.19 1.87 -2.12
C GLU A 29 2.36 1.93 -3.41
N GLU A 30 2.63 1.05 -4.37
CA GLU A 30 1.86 0.94 -5.61
C GLU A 30 0.41 0.51 -5.33
N TRP A 31 0.21 -0.47 -4.47
CA TRP A 31 -1.11 -0.96 -4.10
C TRP A 31 -1.96 0.12 -3.43
N ILE A 32 -1.37 0.91 -2.53
CA ILE A 32 -2.02 2.07 -1.90
C ILE A 32 -2.37 3.10 -2.98
N THR A 33 -1.43 3.43 -3.86
CA THR A 33 -1.64 4.41 -4.94
C THR A 33 -2.81 4.03 -5.83
N ILE A 34 -2.90 2.77 -6.27
CA ILE A 34 -4.01 2.28 -7.09
C ILE A 34 -5.35 2.40 -6.34
N ARG A 35 -5.37 2.09 -5.04
CA ARG A 35 -6.59 2.22 -4.24
C ARG A 35 -7.03 3.66 -4.09
N LEU A 36 -6.11 4.58 -3.84
CA LEU A 36 -6.38 6.01 -3.75
C LEU A 36 -6.96 6.53 -5.07
N GLN A 37 -6.33 6.24 -6.20
CA GLN A 37 -6.79 6.67 -7.54
C GLN A 37 -8.19 6.13 -7.88
N ARG A 38 -8.53 4.95 -7.39
CA ARG A 38 -9.82 4.29 -7.63
C ARG A 38 -10.84 4.54 -6.52
N CYS A 39 -10.54 5.41 -5.55
CA CYS A 39 -11.37 5.68 -4.37
C CYS A 39 -11.77 4.40 -3.62
N LEU A 40 -10.89 3.40 -3.57
CA LEU A 40 -11.09 2.16 -2.83
C LEU A 40 -10.62 2.33 -1.39
N ALA A 41 -11.37 1.76 -0.45
CA ALA A 41 -10.99 1.78 0.96
C ALA A 41 -9.65 1.05 1.17
N ILE A 42 -8.80 1.67 1.99
CA ILE A 42 -7.58 1.07 2.52
C ILE A 42 -7.95 0.50 3.91
N PRO A 43 -7.71 -0.79 4.17
CA PRO A 43 -7.98 -1.39 5.47
C PRO A 43 -7.10 -0.76 6.55
N ASP A 44 -7.60 -0.72 7.77
CA ASP A 44 -6.79 -0.39 8.94
C ASP A 44 -5.71 -1.45 9.16
N LEU A 45 -4.47 -1.02 9.38
CA LEU A 45 -3.36 -1.89 9.74
C LEU A 45 -2.88 -1.54 11.14
N ASP A 46 -3.21 -2.38 12.12
CA ASP A 46 -2.76 -2.25 13.51
C ASP A 46 -3.06 -0.86 14.11
N GLY A 47 -4.25 -0.32 13.82
CA GLY A 47 -4.66 1.02 14.25
C GLY A 47 -4.17 2.17 13.38
N CYS A 48 -3.44 1.89 12.30
CA CYS A 48 -3.08 2.86 11.26
C CYS A 48 -4.14 2.84 10.14
N ALA A 49 -4.99 3.87 10.14
CA ALA A 49 -5.98 4.11 9.08
C ALA A 49 -5.51 5.24 8.15
N VAL A 50 -5.65 5.03 6.84
CA VAL A 50 -5.42 6.07 5.83
C VAL A 50 -6.75 6.73 5.47
N GLY A 51 -6.96 7.95 5.95
CA GLY A 51 -8.09 8.79 5.55
C GLY A 51 -7.77 9.56 4.27
N VAL A 52 -8.67 9.51 3.30
CA VAL A 52 -8.56 10.30 2.06
C VAL A 52 -9.51 11.49 2.17
N SER A 53 -8.98 12.71 2.18
CA SER A 53 -9.82 13.90 2.04
C SER A 53 -10.24 14.05 0.58
N GLN A 54 -11.54 14.25 0.33
CA GLN A 54 -12.08 14.49 -1.01
C GLN A 54 -12.09 15.99 -1.38
N GLU A 55 -11.51 16.83 -0.52
CA GLU A 55 -11.38 18.25 -0.77
C GLU A 55 -10.43 18.48 -1.96
N PRO A 56 -10.85 19.24 -2.99
CA PRO A 56 -9.96 19.57 -4.09
C PRO A 56 -8.79 20.40 -3.54
N MET A 57 -7.59 19.81 -3.53
CA MET A 57 -6.38 20.57 -3.29
C MET A 57 -6.19 21.53 -4.46
N ALA A 58 -6.46 22.82 -4.24
CA ALA A 58 -6.06 23.86 -5.17
C ALA A 58 -4.53 23.84 -5.27
N VAL A 59 -4.01 23.32 -6.39
CA VAL A 59 -2.61 23.53 -6.76
C VAL A 59 -2.50 25.00 -7.14
N VAL A 60 -1.91 25.80 -6.26
CA VAL A 60 -1.64 27.24 -6.47
C VAL A 60 -0.43 27.41 -7.37
#